data_AF-A0A443IYL7-F1
#
_entry.id   AF-A0A443IYL7-F1
#
_cell.length_a   1.000
_cell.length_b   1.000
_cell.length_c   1.000
_cell.angle_alpha   90.00
_cell.angle_beta   90.00
_cell.angle_gamma   90.00
#
_symmetry.space_group_name_H-M   'P 1'
#
loop_
_entity.id
_entity.type
_entity.pdbx_description
1 polymer ?
#
loop_
_entity_poly.entity_id
_entity_poly.type
_entity_poly.pdbx_seq_one_letter_code
_entity_poly.pdbx_strand_id
1 'polypeptide(L)'
;MRLLFQDKMISKEMKRKYIQKLFVFIDHILRLPEDADSRLIRDMKPILEKEAVMMGLSLKDTSFARYYLEEGKKEGKKEGLKEGIKEGIKEGIKEGKTEIAFRLLEKGHSIEDVAEITGFSIQEIKGLKERKP
;
A
#
# COMPACT_ATOMS: atom_id res chain seq x y z
N MET A 1 -16.27 34.48 -14.80
CA MET A 1 -15.97 33.15 -15.39
C MET A 1 -17.18 32.48 -16.07
N ARG A 2 -18.41 32.99 -15.95
CA ARG A 2 -19.62 32.45 -16.61
C ARG A 2 -19.78 32.85 -18.09
N LEU A 3 -18.98 33.81 -18.56
CA LEU A 3 -19.09 34.44 -19.88
C LEU A 3 -18.18 33.86 -20.97
N LEU A 4 -17.20 33.00 -20.63
CA LEU A 4 -16.22 32.49 -21.61
C LEU A 4 -16.65 31.19 -22.31
N PHE A 5 -17.76 30.57 -21.90
CA PHE A 5 -18.11 29.22 -22.32
C PHE A 5 -19.37 29.12 -23.18
N GLN A 6 -20.03 30.23 -23.54
CA GLN A 6 -21.32 30.15 -24.23
C GLN A 6 -21.22 29.80 -25.73
N ASP A 7 -20.14 30.18 -26.44
CA ASP A 7 -20.19 30.20 -27.92
C ASP A 7 -19.30 29.21 -28.69
N LYS A 8 -18.57 28.28 -28.03
CA LYS A 8 -17.76 27.27 -28.76
C LYS A 8 -17.97 25.82 -28.29
N MET A 9 -19.20 25.47 -27.94
CA MET A 9 -19.54 24.19 -27.29
C MET A 9 -20.11 23.13 -28.25
N ILE A 10 -19.26 22.59 -29.12
CA ILE A 10 -19.55 21.46 -30.03
C ILE A 10 -19.70 20.14 -29.22
N SER A 11 -20.84 19.45 -29.41
CA SER A 11 -21.31 18.13 -28.91
C SER A 11 -20.94 17.65 -27.48
N LYS A 12 -21.93 17.07 -26.75
CA LYS A 12 -21.80 16.58 -25.35
C LYS A 12 -20.56 15.69 -25.09
N GLU A 13 -20.14 14.92 -26.09
CA GLU A 13 -19.02 13.98 -25.98
C GLU A 13 -17.65 14.65 -26.15
N MET A 14 -17.56 15.65 -27.03
CA MET A 14 -16.37 16.50 -27.18
C MET A 14 -16.16 17.37 -25.93
N LYS A 15 -17.26 17.85 -25.32
CA LYS A 15 -17.26 18.57 -24.02
C LYS A 15 -16.59 17.74 -22.92
N ARG A 16 -16.92 16.45 -22.82
CA ARG A 16 -16.36 15.52 -21.81
C ARG A 16 -14.85 15.34 -21.97
N LYS A 17 -14.37 15.09 -23.19
CA LYS A 17 -12.93 14.88 -23.45
C LYS A 17 -12.09 16.14 -23.20
N TYR A 18 -12.58 17.33 -23.57
CA TYR A 18 -11.85 18.58 -23.36
C TYR A 18 -11.82 18.99 -21.88
N ILE A 19 -12.93 18.84 -21.16
CA ILE A 19 -12.98 19.11 -19.72
C ILE A 19 -12.01 18.19 -18.97
N GLN A 20 -11.95 16.90 -19.32
CA GLN A 20 -10.98 15.97 -18.75
C GLN A 20 -9.52 16.42 -19.00
N LYS A 21 -9.17 16.85 -20.21
CA LYS A 21 -7.82 17.36 -20.52
C LYS A 21 -7.48 18.64 -19.76
N LEU A 22 -8.47 19.51 -19.51
CA LEU A 22 -8.27 20.74 -18.74
C LEU A 22 -8.00 20.46 -17.26
N PHE A 23 -8.74 19.53 -16.64
CA PHE A 23 -8.48 19.13 -15.25
C PHE A 23 -7.08 18.54 -15.08
N VAL A 24 -6.65 17.70 -16.04
CA VAL A 24 -5.29 17.13 -16.07
C VAL A 24 -4.21 18.23 -16.14
N PHE A 25 -4.45 19.25 -16.96
CA PHE A 25 -3.54 20.37 -17.12
C PHE A 25 -3.46 21.24 -15.85
N ILE A 26 -4.60 21.51 -15.21
CA ILE A 26 -4.66 22.30 -13.97
C ILE A 26 -3.95 21.57 -12.83
N ASP A 27 -4.16 20.26 -12.69
CA ASP A 27 -3.52 19.41 -11.68
C ASP A 27 -1.98 19.41 -11.79
N HIS A 28 -1.45 19.44 -13.02
CA HIS A 28 0.00 19.51 -13.25
C HIS A 28 0.62 20.90 -12.99
N ILE A 29 -0.17 21.97 -13.01
CA ILE A 29 0.30 23.34 -12.79
C ILE A 29 0.17 23.74 -11.31
N LEU A 30 -0.86 23.26 -10.61
CA LEU A 30 -1.07 23.56 -9.20
C LEU A 30 -0.25 22.61 -8.32
N ARG A 31 1.06 22.83 -8.21
CA ARG A 31 1.85 22.27 -7.09
C ARG A 31 1.61 23.12 -5.86
N LEU A 32 0.76 22.67 -4.93
CA LEU A 32 0.60 23.33 -3.64
C LEU A 32 1.47 22.63 -2.59
N PRO A 33 1.74 23.30 -1.45
CA PRO A 33 2.24 22.63 -0.26
C PRO A 33 1.26 21.52 0.20
N GLU A 34 1.77 20.37 0.67
CA GLU A 34 0.97 19.17 1.00
C GLU A 34 -0.21 19.44 1.97
N ASP A 35 -0.02 20.38 2.88
CA ASP A 35 -1.02 20.78 3.87
C ASP A 35 -2.17 21.59 3.23
N ALA A 36 -1.87 22.38 2.19
CA ALA A 36 -2.84 23.13 1.42
C ALA A 36 -3.58 22.22 0.41
N ASP A 37 -2.88 21.27 -0.20
CA ASP A 37 -3.48 20.25 -1.09
C ASP A 37 -4.56 19.44 -0.36
N SER A 38 -4.26 18.99 0.86
CA SER A 38 -5.19 18.17 1.64
C SER A 38 -6.45 18.92 2.08
N ARG A 39 -6.36 20.22 2.36
CA ARG A 39 -7.53 21.07 2.66
C ARG A 39 -8.34 21.34 1.41
N LEU A 40 -7.67 21.72 0.32
CA LEU A 40 -8.32 21.98 -0.95
C LEU A 40 -9.05 20.75 -1.48
N ILE A 41 -8.42 19.57 -1.46
CA ILE A 41 -9.06 18.31 -1.88
C ILE A 41 -10.30 18.02 -1.04
N ARG A 42 -10.22 18.20 0.29
CA ARG A 42 -11.36 17.97 1.19
C ARG A 42 -12.55 18.88 0.86
N ASP A 43 -12.27 20.15 0.60
CA ASP A 43 -13.31 21.15 0.32
C ASP A 43 -13.87 21.00 -1.11
N MET A 44 -13.02 20.61 -2.06
CA MET A 44 -13.41 20.43 -3.47
C MET A 44 -14.07 19.09 -3.74
N LYS A 45 -13.74 18.02 -3.01
CA LYS A 45 -14.29 16.68 -3.18
C LYS A 45 -15.83 16.67 -3.28
N PRO A 46 -16.61 17.28 -2.37
CA PRO A 46 -18.08 17.25 -2.48
C PRO A 46 -18.59 18.01 -3.72
N ILE A 47 -17.89 19.07 -4.14
CA ILE A 47 -18.25 19.85 -5.33
C ILE A 47 -17.97 19.04 -6.59
N LEU A 48 -16.78 18.44 -6.68
CA LEU A 48 -16.37 17.59 -7.79
C LEU A 48 -17.24 16.35 -7.90
N GLU A 49 -17.58 15.69 -6.80
CA GLU A 49 -18.48 14.53 -6.80
C GLU A 49 -19.88 14.91 -7.32
N LYS A 50 -20.41 16.05 -6.87
CA LYS A 50 -21.73 16.55 -7.31
C LYS A 50 -21.74 16.94 -8.80
N GLU A 51 -20.73 17.68 -9.25
CA GLU A 51 -20.63 18.11 -10.65
C GLU A 51 -20.25 16.96 -11.60
N ALA A 52 -19.35 16.07 -11.19
CA ALA A 52 -18.97 14.90 -11.97
C ALA A 52 -20.15 13.96 -12.17
N VAL A 53 -20.96 13.71 -11.12
CA VAL A 53 -22.22 12.94 -11.24
C VAL A 53 -23.20 13.61 -12.20
N MET A 54 -23.37 14.94 -12.11
CA MET A 54 -24.27 15.70 -12.99
C MET A 54 -23.81 15.68 -14.46
N MET A 55 -22.51 15.55 -14.72
CA MET A 55 -21.93 15.42 -16.07
C MET A 55 -21.80 13.95 -16.54
N GLY A 56 -22.25 12.97 -15.73
CA GLY A 56 -22.08 11.54 -16.01
C GLY A 56 -20.62 11.07 -16.01
N LEU A 57 -19.73 11.84 -15.39
CA LEU A 57 -18.29 11.58 -15.25
C LEU A 57 -18.05 10.78 -13.97
N SER A 58 -17.51 9.58 -14.10
CA SER A 58 -16.88 8.89 -12.97
C SER A 58 -15.40 9.26 -12.98
N LEU A 59 -14.90 9.80 -11.86
CA LEU A 59 -13.47 10.09 -11.69
C LEU A 59 -12.61 8.84 -11.90
N LYS A 60 -13.16 7.65 -11.58
CA LYS A 60 -12.52 6.33 -11.79
C LYS A 60 -12.31 5.98 -13.27
N ASP A 61 -13.06 6.61 -14.18
CA ASP A 61 -12.99 6.31 -15.62
C ASP A 61 -11.95 7.17 -16.35
N THR A 62 -11.33 8.13 -15.64
CA THR A 62 -10.27 8.94 -16.23
C THR A 62 -9.02 8.09 -16.48
N SER A 63 -8.25 8.44 -17.51
CA SER A 63 -6.97 7.77 -17.80
C SER A 63 -5.98 7.90 -16.63
N PHE A 64 -6.05 8.99 -15.88
CA PHE A 64 -5.19 9.25 -14.73
C PHE A 64 -5.58 8.46 -13.50
N ALA A 65 -6.87 8.39 -13.16
CA ALA A 65 -7.31 7.55 -12.04
C ALA A 65 -6.98 6.07 -12.29
N ARG A 66 -7.09 5.60 -13.54
CA ARG A 66 -6.63 4.25 -13.91
C ARG A 66 -5.12 4.09 -13.75
N TYR A 67 -4.33 5.05 -14.24
CA TYR A 67 -2.87 5.03 -14.11
C TYR A 67 -2.42 4.96 -12.64
N TYR A 68 -2.87 5.89 -11.78
CA TYR A 68 -2.48 5.91 -10.37
C TYR A 68 -3.04 4.72 -9.57
N LEU A 69 -4.23 4.21 -9.93
CA LEU A 69 -4.75 2.99 -9.31
C LEU A 69 -3.90 1.76 -9.69
N GLU A 70 -3.46 1.67 -10.95
CA GLU A 70 -2.57 0.59 -11.39
C GLU A 70 -1.19 0.70 -10.74
N GLU A 71 -0.60 1.89 -10.70
CA GLU A 71 0.70 2.11 -10.04
C GLU A 71 0.61 1.81 -8.54
N GLY A 72 -0.41 2.32 -7.84
CA GLY A 72 -0.62 2.02 -6.42
C GLY A 72 -0.84 0.53 -6.14
N LYS A 73 -1.53 -0.20 -7.04
CA LYS A 73 -1.66 -1.67 -6.94
C LYS A 73 -0.33 -2.38 -7.15
N LYS A 74 0.49 -1.94 -8.12
CA LYS A 74 1.82 -2.51 -8.36
C LYS A 74 2.75 -2.29 -7.17
N GLU A 75 2.77 -1.07 -6.65
CA GLU A 75 3.59 -0.69 -5.49
C GLU A 75 3.16 -1.47 -4.24
N GLY A 76 1.87 -1.44 -3.89
CA GLY A 76 1.35 -2.20 -2.75
C GLY A 76 1.60 -3.70 -2.85
N LYS A 77 1.49 -4.30 -4.05
CA LYS A 77 1.84 -5.72 -4.27
C LYS A 77 3.33 -5.98 -4.07
N LYS A 78 4.19 -5.09 -4.55
CA LYS A 78 5.65 -5.20 -4.44
C LYS A 78 6.09 -5.10 -2.98
N GLU A 79 5.56 -4.12 -2.25
CA GLU A 79 5.86 -3.92 -0.84
C GLU A 79 5.35 -5.08 0.01
N GLY A 80 4.08 -5.45 -0.14
CA GLY A 80 3.49 -6.58 0.60
C GLY A 80 4.21 -7.90 0.35
N LEU A 81 4.63 -8.18 -0.89
CA LEU A 81 5.43 -9.38 -1.19
C LEU A 81 6.80 -9.34 -0.52
N LYS A 82 7.48 -8.19 -0.55
CA LYS A 82 8.81 -8.02 0.05
C LYS A 82 8.76 -8.19 1.57
N GLU A 83 7.78 -7.58 2.22
CA GLU A 83 7.58 -7.71 3.67
C GLU A 83 7.20 -9.14 4.04
N GLY A 84 6.22 -9.72 3.34
CA GLY A 84 5.79 -11.10 3.60
C GLY A 84 6.91 -12.14 3.44
N ILE A 85 7.76 -12.01 2.41
CA ILE A 85 8.92 -12.90 2.24
C ILE A 85 9.91 -12.71 3.40
N LYS A 86 10.21 -11.46 3.79
CA LYS A 86 11.17 -11.17 4.86
C LYS A 86 10.69 -11.72 6.20
N GLU A 87 9.41 -11.52 6.52
CA GLU A 87 8.81 -12.04 7.75
C GLU A 87 8.73 -13.57 7.73
N GLY A 88 8.25 -14.16 6.64
CA GLY A 88 8.15 -15.61 6.50
C GLY A 88 9.49 -16.33 6.58
N ILE A 89 10.57 -15.79 5.99
CA ILE A 89 11.92 -16.36 6.13
C ILE A 89 12.39 -16.27 7.59
N LYS A 90 12.17 -15.14 8.26
CA LYS A 90 12.60 -14.94 9.65
C LYS A 90 11.86 -15.88 10.60
N GLU A 91 10.56 -16.03 10.42
CA GLU A 91 9.72 -16.94 11.20
C GLU A 91 10.11 -18.39 10.94
N GLY A 92 10.20 -18.82 9.67
CA GLY A 92 10.60 -20.18 9.31
C GLY A 92 11.99 -20.58 9.82
N ILE A 93 12.98 -19.68 9.78
CA ILE A 93 14.31 -19.92 10.37
C ILE A 93 14.18 -20.11 11.88
N LYS A 94 13.39 -19.28 12.57
CA LYS A 94 13.20 -19.36 14.02
C LYS A 94 12.48 -20.65 14.42
N GLU A 95 11.42 -21.01 13.72
CA GLU A 95 10.67 -22.26 13.92
C GLU A 95 11.56 -23.48 13.70
N GLY A 96 12.30 -23.52 12.58
CA GLY A 96 13.23 -24.62 12.29
C GLY A 96 14.33 -24.76 13.34
N LYS A 97 14.92 -23.64 13.79
CA LYS A 97 15.89 -23.66 14.91
C LYS A 97 15.28 -24.17 16.21
N THR A 98 14.05 -23.77 16.50
CA THR A 98 13.31 -24.19 17.69
C THR A 98 13.02 -25.69 17.65
N GLU A 99 12.57 -26.22 16.52
CA GLU A 99 12.32 -27.65 16.31
C GLU A 99 13.61 -28.49 16.47
N ILE A 100 14.74 -28.00 15.93
CA ILE A 100 16.05 -28.63 16.14
C ILE A 100 16.43 -28.62 17.62
N ALA A 101 16.26 -27.49 18.32
CA ALA A 101 16.55 -27.38 19.74
C ALA A 101 15.76 -28.40 20.56
N PHE A 102 14.45 -28.54 20.30
CA PHE A 102 13.60 -29.53 20.96
C PHE A 102 14.09 -30.96 20.72
N ARG A 103 14.35 -31.35 19.46
CA ARG A 103 14.83 -32.69 19.15
C ARG A 103 16.16 -33.04 19.82
N LEU A 104 17.07 -32.07 19.94
CA LEU A 104 18.35 -32.29 20.61
C LEU A 104 18.17 -32.48 22.12
N LEU A 105 17.30 -31.68 22.75
CA LEU A 105 16.95 -31.82 24.16
C LEU A 105 16.27 -33.17 24.43
N GLU A 106 15.34 -33.62 23.57
CA GLU A 106 14.70 -34.93 23.67
C GLU A 106 15.70 -36.09 23.56
N LYS A 107 16.74 -35.92 22.74
CA LYS A 107 17.86 -36.87 22.64
C LYS A 107 18.85 -36.80 23.80
N GLY A 108 18.60 -35.97 24.81
CA GLY A 108 19.41 -35.87 26.02
C GLY A 108 20.70 -35.06 25.86
N HIS A 109 20.83 -34.21 24.84
CA HIS A 109 21.97 -33.30 24.73
C HIS A 109 21.93 -32.23 25.83
N SER A 110 23.09 -31.73 26.23
CA SER A 110 23.18 -30.68 27.26
C SER A 110 22.63 -29.35 26.73
N ILE A 111 22.25 -28.45 27.65
CA ILE A 111 21.72 -27.13 27.24
C ILE A 111 22.80 -26.31 26.53
N GLU A 112 24.05 -26.50 26.96
CA GLU A 112 25.24 -25.89 26.40
C GLU A 112 25.46 -26.33 24.95
N ASP A 113 25.39 -27.64 24.67
CA ASP A 113 25.54 -28.18 23.30
C ASP A 113 24.41 -27.67 22.39
N VAL A 114 23.17 -27.62 22.89
CA VAL A 114 22.03 -27.13 22.13
C VAL A 114 22.17 -25.64 21.81
N ALA A 115 22.71 -24.84 22.75
CA ALA A 115 22.98 -23.42 22.55
C ALA A 115 24.00 -23.20 21.43
N GLU A 116 25.08 -23.99 21.44
CA GLU A 116 26.12 -23.94 20.42
C GLU A 116 25.58 -24.30 19.03
N ILE A 117 24.81 -25.40 18.92
CA ILE A 117 24.32 -25.91 17.62
C ILE A 117 23.24 -25.00 17.02
N THR A 118 22.33 -24.49 17.84
CA THR A 118 21.16 -23.73 17.35
C THR A 118 21.41 -22.22 17.28
N GLY A 119 22.44 -21.76 18.00
CA GLY A 119 22.75 -20.34 18.19
C GLY A 119 21.75 -19.61 19.08
N PHE A 120 20.95 -20.34 19.86
CA PHE A 120 20.13 -19.76 20.92
C PHE A 120 20.96 -19.54 22.18
N SER A 121 20.53 -18.57 22.99
CA SER A 121 21.05 -18.40 24.33
C SER A 121 20.58 -19.53 25.26
N ILE A 122 21.36 -19.79 26.30
CA ILE A 122 21.01 -20.74 27.36
C ILE A 122 19.65 -20.40 27.99
N GLN A 123 19.31 -19.10 28.11
CA GLN A 123 18.02 -18.65 28.64
C GLN A 123 16.86 -19.02 27.70
N GLU A 124 17.01 -18.81 26.39
CA GLU A 124 16.00 -19.18 25.41
C GLU A 124 15.73 -20.68 25.44
N ILE A 125 16.78 -21.51 25.53
CA ILE A 125 16.64 -22.98 25.59
C ILE A 125 15.97 -23.43 26.89
N LYS A 126 16.30 -22.80 28.04
CA LYS A 126 15.60 -23.06 29.30
C LYS A 126 14.11 -22.72 29.20
N GLY A 127 13.76 -21.60 28.57
CA GLY A 127 12.37 -21.22 28.30
C GLY A 127 11.65 -22.19 27.36
N LEU A 128 12.34 -22.75 26.37
CA LEU A 128 11.79 -23.81 25.49
C LEU A 128 11.49 -25.09 26.27
N LYS A 129 12.33 -25.46 27.25
CA LYS A 129 12.11 -26.63 28.11
C LYS A 129 10.87 -26.50 29.00
N GLU A 130 10.55 -25.28 29.43
CA GLU A 130 9.36 -24.96 30.24
C GLU A 130 8.08 -24.89 29.40
N ARG A 131 8.21 -24.46 28.14
CA ARG A 131 7.15 -24.54 27.12
C ARG A 131 7.13 -25.93 26.49
N LYS A 132 6.89 -26.97 27.30
CA LYS A 132 6.43 -28.24 26.73
C LYS A 132 5.08 -28.00 26.02
N PRO A 133 4.86 -28.49 24.79
CA PRO A 133 3.50 -28.69 24.31
C PRO A 133 2.76 -29.69 25.19
#